data_AF-A0A1F9NJI8-F1
#
_entry.id   AF-A0A1F9NJI8-F1
#
_cell.length_a   1.000
_cell.length_b   1.000
_cell.length_c   1.000
_cell.angle_alpha   90.00
_cell.angle_beta   90.00
_cell.angle_gamma   90.00
#
_symmetry.space_group_name_H-M   'P 1'
#
loop_
_entity.id
_entity.type
_entity.pdbx_description
1 polymer ?
#
loop_
_entity_poly.entity_id
_entity_poly.type
_entity_poly.pdbx_seq_one_letter_code
_entity_poly.pdbx_strand_id
1 'polypeptide(L)' 'MKTCALIDFMAEMKPWLDKEYIRNAYIDAKGNFVLQFFDGTRNVYAINDCSKQQLKKVLLDLRHNGIHTVELSSL' A
#
# COMPACT_ATOMS: atom_id res chain seq x y z
N MET A 1 -14.11 1.27 -7.05
CA MET A 1 -13.28 1.48 -5.84
C MET A 1 -13.73 0.46 -4.81
N LYS A 2 -12.83 -0.39 -4.30
CA LYS A 2 -13.12 -1.15 -3.09
C LYS A 2 -12.91 -0.22 -1.90
N THR A 3 -13.94 -0.02 -1.11
CA THR A 3 -13.85 0.67 0.18
C THR A 3 -13.55 -0.40 1.22
N CYS A 4 -12.30 -0.53 1.64
CA CYS A 4 -11.92 -1.53 2.65
C CYS A 4 -11.63 -0.84 3.97
N ALA A 5 -11.99 -1.50 5.06
CA ALA A 5 -11.41 -1.20 6.36
C ALA A 5 -9.92 -1.56 6.35
N LEU A 6 -9.08 -0.88 7.13
CA LEU A 6 -7.65 -1.20 7.22
C LEU A 6 -7.40 -2.69 7.51
N ILE A 7 -8.24 -3.32 8.31
CA ILE A 7 -8.14 -4.75 8.64
C ILE A 7 -8.43 -5.65 7.44
N ASP A 8 -9.43 -5.31 6.63
CA ASP A 8 -9.76 -6.03 5.39
C ASP A 8 -8.66 -5.85 4.36
N PHE A 9 -8.10 -4.64 4.28
CA PHE A 9 -6.94 -4.36 3.46
C PHE A 9 -5.75 -5.23 3.87
N MET A 10 -5.42 -5.29 5.16
CA MET A 10 -4.32 -6.14 5.64
C MET A 10 -4.57 -7.63 5.41
N ALA A 11 -5.82 -8.09 5.51
CA ALA A 11 -6.20 -9.47 5.20
C ALA A 11 -6.07 -9.77 3.70
N GLU A 12 -6.55 -8.87 2.83
CA GLU A 12 -6.39 -8.98 1.37
C GLU A 12 -4.92 -8.94 0.97
N MET A 13 -4.09 -8.16 1.69
CA MET A 13 -2.66 -8.01 1.45
C MET A 13 -1.83 -9.21 1.88
N LYS A 14 -2.24 -9.95 2.91
CA LYS A 14 -1.44 -11.01 3.53
C LYS A 14 -0.84 -12.03 2.54
N PRO A 15 -1.55 -12.46 1.47
CA PRO A 15 -0.97 -13.33 0.44
C PRO A 15 0.04 -12.63 -0.48
N TRP A 16 -0.09 -11.31 -0.67
CA TRP A 16 0.73 -10.51 -1.57
C TRP A 16 1.94 -9.87 -0.88
N LEU A 17 2.04 -9.98 0.45
CA LEU A 17 3.24 -9.57 1.21
C LEU A 17 4.49 -10.38 0.84
N ASP A 18 4.37 -11.29 -0.13
CA ASP A 18 5.51 -11.89 -0.79
C ASP A 18 6.25 -10.84 -1.64
N LYS A 19 7.44 -10.47 -1.15
CA LYS A 19 8.38 -9.50 -1.73
C LYS A 19 8.72 -9.74 -3.20
N GLU A 20 8.50 -10.95 -3.72
CA GLU A 20 8.83 -11.30 -5.10
C GLU A 20 7.84 -10.73 -6.12
N TYR A 21 6.66 -10.29 -5.69
CA TYR A 21 5.60 -9.86 -6.61
C TYR A 21 5.35 -8.34 -6.59
N ILE A 22 5.55 -7.68 -5.45
CA ILE A 22 5.35 -6.23 -5.32
C ILE A 22 6.62 -5.47 -5.70
N ARG A 23 6.52 -4.63 -6.73
CA ARG A 23 7.59 -3.72 -7.14
C ARG A 23 7.73 -2.54 -6.18
N ASN A 24 6.61 -1.92 -5.84
CA ASN A 24 6.58 -0.78 -4.93
C ASN A 24 5.17 -0.50 -4.36
N ALA A 25 5.14 0.06 -3.14
CA ALA A 25 3.93 0.57 -2.50
C ALA A 25 4.07 2.05 -2.13
N TYR A 26 3.01 2.85 -2.32
CA TYR A 26 3.02 4.28 -2.04
C TYR A 26 1.61 4.84 -1.78
N ILE A 27 1.55 6.06 -1.23
CA ILE A 27 0.30 6.84 -1.11
C ILE A 27 0.28 7.89 -2.22
N ASP A 28 -0.76 7.92 -3.05
CA ASP A 28 -0.88 8.90 -4.13
C ASP A 28 -1.30 10.30 -3.64
N ALA A 29 -1.33 11.27 -4.54
CA ALA A 29 -1.72 12.66 -4.23
C ALA A 29 -3.16 12.81 -3.72
N LYS A 30 -4.04 11.83 -3.98
CA LYS A 30 -5.43 11.80 -3.50
C LYS A 30 -5.54 11.10 -2.13
N GLY A 31 -4.43 10.59 -1.59
CA GLY A 31 -4.41 9.85 -0.34
C GLY A 31 -4.78 8.37 -0.49
N ASN A 32 -4.85 7.85 -1.71
CA ASN A 32 -5.10 6.42 -1.92
C ASN A 32 -3.83 5.62 -1.70
N PHE A 33 -3.98 4.42 -1.18
CA PHE A 33 -2.89 3.45 -1.11
C PHE A 33 -2.76 2.75 -2.47
N VAL A 34 -1.54 2.67 -2.98
CA VAL A 34 -1.24 2.09 -4.29
C VAL A 34 -0.22 0.97 -4.16
N LEU A 35 -0.52 -0.15 -4.80
CA LEU A 35 0.43 -1.22 -5.08
C LEU A 35 0.72 -1.27 -6.55
N GLN A 36 2.00 -1.34 -6.87
CA GLN A 36 2.48 -1.59 -8.21
C GLN A 36 3.30 -2.88 -8.19
N PHE A 37 2.94 -3.77 -9.09
CA PHE A 37 3.51 -5.11 -9.22
C PHE A 37 4.53 -5.15 -10.36
N PHE A 38 5.38 -6.18 -10.40
CA PHE A 38 6.40 -6.31 -11.45
C PHE A 38 5.83 -6.56 -12.85
N ASP A 39 4.62 -7.11 -12.94
CA ASP A 39 3.90 -7.33 -14.20
C ASP A 39 3.26 -6.04 -14.78
N GLY A 40 3.39 -4.91 -14.08
CA GLY A 40 2.79 -3.63 -14.47
C GLY A 40 1.38 -3.41 -13.94
N THR A 41 0.77 -4.41 -13.28
CA THR A 41 -0.53 -4.26 -12.63
C THR A 41 -0.45 -3.19 -11.54
N ARG A 42 -1.52 -2.39 -11.44
CA ARG A 42 -1.65 -1.34 -10.43
C ARG A 42 -2.99 -1.43 -9.73
N ASN A 43 -2.96 -1.72 -8.43
CA ASN A 43 -4.14 -1.71 -7.58
C ASN A 43 -4.18 -0.43 -6.75
N VAL A 44 -5.32 0.26 -6.78
CA VAL A 44 -5.55 1.51 -6.06
C VAL A 44 -6.68 1.31 -5.05
N TYR A 45 -6.38 1.56 -3.79
CA TYR A 45 -7.27 1.35 -2.67
C TYR A 45 -7.61 2.70 -2.01
N ALA A 46 -8.90 3.02 -1.98
CA ALA A 46 -9.42 4.13 -1.20
C ALA A 46 -9.81 3.58 0.17
N ILE A 47 -9.00 3.90 1.19
CA ILE A 47 -9.16 3.39 2.54
C ILE A 47 -9.74 4.54 3.37
N ASN A 48 -11.05 4.50 3.58
CA ASN A 48 -11.81 5.64 4.10
C ASN A 48 -11.92 5.64 5.64
N ASP A 49 -11.60 4.51 6.29
CA ASP A 49 -11.68 4.34 7.75
C ASP A 49 -10.33 4.54 8.46
N CYS A 50 -9.31 4.99 7.72
CA CYS A 50 -7.95 5.08 8.23
C CYS A 50 -7.42 6.52 8.18
N SER A 51 -6.64 6.88 9.18
CA SER A 51 -5.84 8.10 9.16
C SER A 51 -4.61 7.93 8.27
N LYS A 52 -4.09 9.04 7.73
CA LYS A 52 -2.82 9.06 6.99
C LYS A 52 -1.66 8.45 7.79
N GLN A 53 -1.65 8.58 9.11
CA GLN A 53 -0.64 7.98 10.00
C GLN A 53 -0.70 6.44 10.00
N GLN A 54 -1.90 5.86 10.01
CA GLN A 54 -2.07 4.41 9.92
C GLN A 54 -1.57 3.86 8.58
N LEU A 55 -1.86 4.55 7.47
CA LEU A 55 -1.33 4.17 6.16
C LEU A 55 0.19 4.27 6.08
N LYS A 56 0.78 5.31 6.67
CA LYS A 56 2.25 5.42 6.80
C LYS A 56 2.85 4.26 7.58
N LYS A 57 2.18 3.81 8.65
CA LYS A 57 2.63 2.63 9.42
C LYS A 57 2.63 1.37 8.57
N VAL A 58 1.59 1.16 7.75
CA VAL A 58 1.56 0.05 6.76
C VAL A 58 2.73 0.13 5.78
N LEU A 59 3.01 1.32 5.22
CA LEU A 59 4.18 1.49 4.34
C LEU A 59 5.51 1.18 5.06
N LEU A 60 5.61 1.50 6.35
CA LEU A 60 6.78 1.17 7.16
C LEU A 60 6.90 -0.35 7.36
N ASP A 61 5.81 -1.02 7.67
CA ASP A 61 5.76 -2.48 7.86
C ASP A 61 6.11 -3.20 6.55
N LEU A 62 5.63 -2.72 5.40
CA LEU A 62 6.00 -3.23 4.08
C LEU A 62 7.50 -3.05 3.80
N ARG A 63 8.06 -1.89 4.13
CA ARG A 63 9.50 -1.62 4.01
C ARG A 63 10.32 -2.58 4.86
N HIS A 64 9.91 -2.84 6.10
CA HIS A 64 10.57 -3.82 6.98
C HIS A 64 10.53 -5.24 6.41
N ASN A 65 9.48 -5.58 5.65
CA ASN A 65 9.37 -6.87 4.97
C ASN A 65 10.10 -6.91 3.61
N GLY A 66 10.91 -5.89 3.29
CA GLY A 66 11.74 -5.85 2.08
C GLY A 66 11.02 -5.36 0.83
N ILE A 67 9.79 -4.86 0.96
CA ILE A 67 9.05 -4.25 -0.15
C ILE A 67 9.47 -2.79 -0.27
N HIS A 68 9.82 -2.37 -1.48
CA HIS A 68 10.18 -0.97 -1.72
C HIS A 68 8.97 -0.06 -1.50
N THR A 69 9.10 0.95 -0.63
CA THR A 69 8.06 1.96 -0.41
C THR A 69 8.55 3.35 -0.76
N VAL A 70 7.70 4.11 -1.46
CA VAL A 70 7.96 5.49 -1.87
C VAL A 70 7.02 6.41 -1.08
N GLU A 71 7.58 7.30 -0.27
CA GLU A 71 6.81 8.42 0.27
C GLU A 71 6.86 9.59 -0.72
N LEU A 72 5.71 10.00 -1.26
CA LEU A 72 5.56 11.18 -2.12
C LEU A 72 5.61 12.51 -1.31
N SER A 73 6.50 12.60 -0.32
CA SER A 73 6.69 13.80 0.53
C SER A 73 7.93 14.63 0.15
N SER A 74 8.52 14.41 -1.02
CA SER A 74 9.65 15.21 -1.51
C SER A 74 9.58 15.40 -3.02
N LEU A 75 8.63 16.26 -3.44
CA LEU A 75 8.73 17.12 -4.61
C LEU A 75 8.34 18.53 -4.18
#